data_AF-A0A2U3JZ24-F1
#
_entry.id   AF-A0A2U3JZ24-F1
#
_cell.length_a   1.000
_cell.length_b   1.000
_cell.length_c   1.000
_cell.angle_alpha   90.00
_cell.angle_beta   90.00
_cell.angle_gamma   90.00
#
_symmetry.space_group_name_H-M   'P 1'
#
loop_
_entity.id
_entity.type
_entity.pdbx_description
1 polymer ?
#
loop_
_entity_poly.entity_id
_entity_poly.type
_entity_poly.pdbx_seq_one_letter_code
_entity_poly.pdbx_strand_id
1 'polypeptide(L)'
;MLGTTRKRGLLNCSRQWGKSTITAAKAVHQASSEPGSLTLVVSPSARQSGEFLRKAEGFVRKLGIRPKGDGDNELSIQMPNGSRIVGLPESEATIRGFSAVSLLLIDEAARVSDEVYRAVRPMLAVSQGALWLMSTPFGKRGFFYEAWAHGGRDWERIRAPATECARIPREFLEEERAVQGERWFRQEYLCEFEDAVSGVFAHDLVERAITDEVEPLVIG
;
A
#
# COMPACT_ATOMS: atom_id res chain seq x y z
N MET A 1 1.36 3.21 -17.28
CA MET A 1 0.99 3.44 -15.85
C MET A 1 0.37 4.81 -15.60
N LEU A 2 1.00 5.93 -15.97
CA LEU A 2 0.41 7.28 -15.74
C LEU A 2 -0.85 7.51 -16.59
N GLY A 3 -0.82 7.18 -17.89
CA GLY A 3 -1.96 7.28 -18.82
C GLY A 3 -2.69 5.97 -19.12
N THR A 4 -2.66 4.97 -18.23
CA THR A 4 -3.48 3.75 -18.46
C THR A 4 -4.97 4.10 -18.37
N THR A 5 -5.77 3.57 -19.29
CA THR A 5 -7.23 3.68 -19.28
C THR A 5 -7.88 2.71 -18.29
N ARG A 6 -7.11 1.77 -17.72
CA ARG A 6 -7.61 0.82 -16.73
C ARG A 6 -7.94 1.55 -15.43
N LYS A 7 -9.21 1.45 -15.03
CA LYS A 7 -9.73 2.05 -13.80
C LYS A 7 -9.33 1.30 -12.53
N ARG A 8 -8.69 0.13 -12.62
CA ARG A 8 -8.35 -0.72 -11.48
C ARG A 8 -6.91 -1.24 -11.59
N GLY A 9 -6.04 -0.83 -10.66
CA GLY A 9 -4.63 -1.24 -10.61
C GLY A 9 -4.26 -1.93 -9.30
N LEU A 10 -3.48 -3.02 -9.36
CA LEU A 10 -2.88 -3.71 -8.22
C LEU A 10 -1.36 -3.75 -8.38
N LEU A 11 -0.65 -3.17 -7.42
CA LEU A 11 0.81 -3.17 -7.37
C LEU A 11 1.26 -3.99 -6.16
N ASN A 12 1.66 -5.23 -6.41
CA ASN A 12 2.30 -6.08 -5.42
C ASN A 12 3.81 -6.03 -5.64
N CYS A 13 4.47 -5.02 -5.06
CA CYS A 13 5.91 -4.84 -5.24
C CYS A 13 6.62 -4.86 -3.90
N SER A 14 7.91 -5.14 -3.89
CA SER A 14 8.73 -5.15 -2.68
C SER A 14 8.95 -3.74 -2.14
N ARG A 15 9.33 -3.61 -0.86
CA ARG A 15 9.73 -2.31 -0.30
C ARG A 15 10.83 -1.68 -1.14
N GLN A 16 10.85 -0.35 -1.15
CA GLN A 16 11.82 0.45 -1.91
C GLN A 16 11.83 0.25 -3.44
N TRP A 17 10.88 -0.52 -4.00
CA TRP A 17 10.71 -0.62 -5.45
C TRP A 17 10.28 0.70 -6.11
N GLY A 18 9.70 1.64 -5.35
CA GLY A 18 9.27 2.95 -5.86
C GLY A 18 7.77 3.07 -6.14
N LYS A 19 6.96 2.14 -5.60
CA LYS A 19 5.49 2.14 -5.67
C LYS A 19 4.89 3.51 -5.36
N SER A 20 5.15 4.05 -4.16
CA SER A 20 4.60 5.33 -3.70
C SER A 20 5.11 6.51 -4.53
N THR A 21 6.31 6.43 -5.13
CA THR A 21 6.83 7.47 -6.02
C THR A 21 6.06 7.52 -7.33
N ILE A 22 5.80 6.36 -7.94
CA ILE A 22 5.09 6.28 -9.22
C ILE A 22 3.63 6.70 -9.05
N THR A 23 2.98 6.37 -7.93
CA THR A 23 1.60 6.83 -7.70
C THR A 23 1.48 8.23 -7.16
N ALA A 24 2.49 8.78 -6.49
CA ALA A 24 2.57 10.23 -6.28
C ALA A 24 2.65 10.96 -7.64
N ALA A 25 3.46 10.48 -8.57
CA ALA A 25 3.47 11.01 -9.94
C ALA A 25 2.11 10.85 -10.63
N LYS A 26 1.42 9.70 -10.44
CA LYS A 26 0.07 9.48 -10.97
C LYS A 26 -0.96 10.46 -10.39
N ALA A 27 -0.94 10.68 -9.08
CA ALA A 27 -1.82 11.62 -8.40
C ALA A 27 -1.63 13.05 -8.93
N VAL A 28 -0.37 13.48 -9.07
CA VAL A 28 -0.05 14.81 -9.61
C VAL A 28 -0.40 14.91 -11.10
N HIS A 29 -0.20 13.86 -11.89
CA HIS A 29 -0.62 13.82 -13.28
C HIS A 29 -2.14 13.94 -13.42
N GLN A 30 -2.90 13.18 -12.62
CA GLN A 30 -4.37 13.28 -12.56
C GLN A 30 -4.79 14.73 -12.23
N ALA A 31 -4.26 15.26 -11.13
CA ALA A 31 -4.61 16.59 -10.64
C ALA A 31 -4.27 17.70 -11.65
N SER A 32 -3.19 17.54 -12.40
CA SER A 32 -2.76 18.52 -13.42
C SER A 32 -3.54 18.39 -14.73
N SER A 33 -3.94 17.18 -15.12
CA SER A 33 -4.55 16.89 -16.42
C SER A 33 -6.08 16.99 -16.39
N GLU A 34 -6.70 16.80 -15.24
CA GLU A 34 -8.15 16.91 -15.04
C GLU A 34 -8.46 18.00 -14.02
N PRO A 35 -8.88 19.20 -14.46
CA PRO A 35 -9.26 20.30 -13.56
C PRO A 35 -10.38 19.90 -12.59
N GLY A 36 -10.26 20.38 -11.34
CA GLY A 36 -11.23 20.09 -10.28
C GLY A 36 -11.24 18.62 -9.79
N SER A 37 -10.32 17.77 -10.26
CA SER A 37 -10.28 16.36 -9.86
C SER A 37 -9.88 16.19 -8.39
N LEU A 38 -10.44 15.16 -7.76
CA LEU A 38 -10.11 14.79 -6.38
C LEU A 38 -9.38 13.45 -6.37
N THR A 39 -8.15 13.47 -5.84
CA THR A 39 -7.40 12.26 -5.50
C THR A 39 -7.40 12.04 -4.00
N LEU A 40 -7.81 10.86 -3.55
CA LEU A 40 -7.67 10.42 -2.16
C LEU A 40 -6.55 9.41 -2.04
N VAL A 41 -5.77 9.53 -0.97
CA VAL A 41 -4.67 8.63 -0.64
C VAL A 41 -4.88 8.09 0.76
N VAL A 42 -5.32 6.85 0.86
CA VAL A 42 -5.54 6.17 2.14
C VAL A 42 -4.28 5.41 2.52
N SER A 43 -3.82 5.58 3.76
CA SER A 43 -2.69 4.82 4.31
C SER A 43 -2.96 4.38 5.75
N PRO A 44 -2.26 3.38 6.30
CA PRO A 44 -2.48 2.90 7.67
C PRO A 44 -2.23 3.95 8.77
N SER A 45 -1.48 5.02 8.47
CA SER A 45 -1.17 6.08 9.44
C SER A 45 -1.04 7.46 8.81
N ALA A 46 -1.24 8.51 9.62
CA ALA A 46 -1.08 9.89 9.19
C ALA A 46 0.35 10.18 8.71
N ARG A 47 1.35 9.56 9.36
CA ARG A 47 2.75 9.65 8.95
C ARG A 47 2.95 9.12 7.52
N GLN A 48 2.34 8.00 7.15
CA GLN A 48 2.47 7.43 5.80
C GLN A 48 1.76 8.29 4.76
N SER A 49 0.54 8.78 5.05
CA SER A 49 -0.16 9.72 4.17
C SER A 49 0.66 11.02 3.97
N GLY A 50 1.30 11.53 5.03
CA GLY A 50 2.22 12.66 4.95
C GLY A 50 3.46 12.40 4.10
N GLU A 51 4.10 11.22 4.22
CA GLU A 51 5.21 10.84 3.35
C GLU A 51 4.82 10.73 1.88
N PHE A 52 3.60 10.27 1.59
CA PHE A 52 3.08 10.27 0.23
C PHE A 52 2.94 11.71 -0.29
N LEU A 53 2.31 12.60 0.48
CA LEU A 53 2.14 13.99 0.05
C LEU A 53 3.47 14.71 -0.13
N ARG A 54 4.46 14.49 0.74
CA ARG A 54 5.82 15.03 0.53
C ARG A 54 6.39 14.66 -0.85
N LYS A 55 6.20 13.41 -1.30
CA LYS A 55 6.61 12.98 -2.64
C LYS A 55 5.81 13.70 -3.73
N ALA A 56 4.49 13.79 -3.56
CA ALA A 56 3.60 14.49 -4.49
C ALA A 56 3.98 15.98 -4.61
N GLU A 57 4.24 16.68 -3.50
CA GLU A 57 4.72 18.06 -3.52
C GLU A 57 6.03 18.20 -4.29
N GLY A 58 6.94 17.22 -4.20
CA GLY A 58 8.16 17.18 -5.00
C GLY A 58 7.87 17.20 -6.50
N PHE A 59 6.85 16.47 -6.97
CA PHE A 59 6.40 16.52 -8.35
C PHE A 59 5.67 17.83 -8.69
N VAL A 60 4.84 18.36 -7.78
CA VAL A 60 4.17 19.66 -7.97
C VAL A 60 5.19 20.79 -8.12
N ARG A 61 6.26 20.80 -7.31
CA ARG A 61 7.38 21.75 -7.45
C ARG A 61 8.08 21.62 -8.80
N LYS A 62 8.26 20.39 -9.31
CA LYS A 62 8.84 20.16 -10.66
C LYS A 62 7.96 20.69 -11.79
N LEU A 63 6.65 20.87 -11.56
CA LEU A 63 5.74 21.54 -12.48
C LEU A 63 5.77 23.08 -12.36
N GLY A 64 6.65 23.64 -11.52
CA GLY A 64 6.72 25.08 -11.27
C GLY A 64 5.59 25.61 -10.38
N ILE A 65 4.83 24.72 -9.74
CA ILE A 65 3.71 25.08 -8.86
C ILE A 65 4.21 25.07 -7.42
N ARG A 66 3.92 26.15 -6.68
CA ARG A 66 4.16 26.21 -5.24
C ARG A 66 3.10 25.35 -4.52
N PRO A 67 3.49 24.28 -3.80
CA PRO A 67 2.52 23.47 -3.07
C PRO A 67 1.82 24.30 -1.98
N LYS A 68 0.52 24.08 -1.84
CA LYS A 68 -0.35 24.68 -0.82
C LYS A 68 -1.40 23.66 -0.42
N GLY A 69 -1.79 23.61 0.84
CA GLY A 69 -2.96 22.84 1.28
C GLY A 69 -4.27 23.44 0.79
N ASP A 70 -5.35 22.66 0.86
CA ASP A 70 -6.70 23.09 0.48
C ASP A 70 -7.37 23.99 1.54
N GLY A 71 -6.83 24.03 2.77
CA GLY A 71 -7.33 24.83 3.89
C GLY A 71 -8.31 24.10 4.80
N ASP A 72 -8.84 22.96 4.36
CA ASP A 72 -9.83 22.15 5.10
C ASP A 72 -9.20 20.88 5.69
N ASN A 73 -8.24 20.29 4.97
CA ASN A 73 -7.58 19.04 5.32
C ASN A 73 -6.09 19.29 5.63
N GLU A 74 -5.64 18.84 6.80
CA GLU A 74 -4.25 19.00 7.24
C GLU A 74 -3.25 18.37 6.25
N LEU A 75 -3.56 17.17 5.76
CA LEU A 75 -2.77 16.47 4.77
C LEU A 75 -3.41 16.67 3.39
N SER A 76 -3.10 17.79 2.73
CA SER A 76 -3.61 18.07 1.39
C SER A 76 -2.66 18.87 0.51
N ILE A 77 -2.90 18.78 -0.80
CA ILE A 77 -2.32 19.63 -1.83
C ILE A 77 -3.46 20.12 -2.73
N GLN A 78 -3.58 21.43 -2.90
CA GLN A 78 -4.48 22.07 -3.85
C GLN A 78 -3.70 22.61 -5.05
N MET A 79 -4.17 22.26 -6.24
CA MET A 79 -3.62 22.72 -7.51
C MET A 79 -4.30 24.03 -7.96
N PRO A 80 -3.64 24.89 -8.76
CA PRO A 80 -4.23 26.13 -9.27
C PRO A 80 -5.52 25.94 -10.09
N ASN A 81 -5.71 24.76 -10.68
CA ASN A 81 -6.91 24.40 -11.45
C ASN A 81 -8.06 23.84 -10.58
N GLY A 82 -7.97 23.98 -9.25
CA GLY A 82 -8.98 23.52 -8.30
C GLY A 82 -8.89 22.04 -7.93
N SER A 83 -8.03 21.25 -8.57
CA SER A 83 -7.83 19.85 -8.22
C SER A 83 -7.18 19.69 -6.84
N ARG A 84 -7.45 18.57 -6.18
CA ARG A 84 -6.95 18.29 -4.83
C ARG A 84 -6.37 16.88 -4.72
N ILE A 85 -5.32 16.75 -3.93
CA ILE A 85 -4.77 15.47 -3.47
C ILE A 85 -4.84 15.49 -1.95
N VAL A 86 -5.61 14.58 -1.35
CA VAL A 86 -5.86 14.53 0.09
C VAL A 86 -5.37 13.21 0.66
N GLY A 87 -4.55 13.28 1.70
CA GLY A 87 -4.07 12.13 2.45
C GLY A 87 -4.99 11.81 3.62
N LEU A 88 -5.46 10.57 3.71
CA LEU A 88 -6.36 10.11 4.76
C LEU A 88 -5.67 9.00 5.57
N PRO A 89 -5.43 9.18 6.88
CA PRO A 89 -5.07 8.07 7.75
C PRO A 89 -6.27 7.13 7.95
N GLU A 90 -6.03 5.90 8.38
CA GLU A 90 -7.05 4.88 8.60
C GLU A 90 -8.12 5.24 9.67
N SER A 91 -7.98 6.34 10.43
CA SER A 91 -8.94 6.71 11.47
C SER A 91 -10.37 6.92 10.91
N GLU A 92 -11.30 6.08 11.35
CA GLU A 92 -12.64 5.93 10.77
C GLU A 92 -13.48 7.23 10.74
N ALA A 93 -13.28 8.12 11.73
CA ALA A 93 -14.09 9.32 11.90
C ALA A 93 -14.00 10.34 10.74
N THR A 94 -12.87 10.39 10.03
CA THR A 94 -12.60 11.40 8.98
C THR A 94 -12.53 10.82 7.58
N ILE A 95 -12.64 9.50 7.44
CA ILE A 95 -12.43 8.84 6.15
C ILE A 95 -13.64 8.90 5.22
N ARG A 96 -14.82 9.21 5.77
CA ARG A 96 -16.10 9.38 5.04
C ARG A 96 -16.34 10.86 4.72
N GLY A 97 -17.16 11.13 3.71
CA GLY A 97 -17.63 12.49 3.39
C GLY A 97 -17.08 13.11 2.10
N PHE A 98 -16.10 12.46 1.47
CA PHE A 98 -15.69 12.81 0.11
C PHE A 98 -16.64 12.20 -0.93
N SER A 99 -16.82 12.91 -2.04
CA SER A 99 -17.64 12.48 -3.17
C SER A 99 -16.93 12.79 -4.48
N ALA A 100 -17.38 12.13 -5.57
CA ALA A 100 -16.82 12.30 -6.92
C ALA A 100 -15.29 12.14 -6.99
N VAL A 101 -14.73 11.18 -6.25
CA VAL A 101 -13.29 10.91 -6.22
C VAL A 101 -12.84 10.41 -7.60
N SER A 102 -11.95 11.13 -8.28
CA SER A 102 -11.44 10.75 -9.60
C SER A 102 -10.40 9.62 -9.50
N LEU A 103 -9.60 9.62 -8.43
CA LEU A 103 -8.56 8.61 -8.19
C LEU A 103 -8.48 8.28 -6.70
N LEU A 104 -8.67 7.01 -6.35
CA LEU A 104 -8.47 6.47 -5.00
C LEU A 104 -7.21 5.60 -5.00
N LEU A 105 -6.23 6.02 -4.22
CA LEU A 105 -5.00 5.30 -3.96
C LEU A 105 -5.04 4.74 -2.54
N ILE A 106 -4.73 3.46 -2.37
CA ILE A 106 -4.55 2.85 -1.04
C ILE A 106 -3.11 2.33 -0.95
N ASP A 107 -2.29 3.02 -0.17
CA ASP A 107 -0.89 2.63 0.11
C ASP A 107 -0.84 1.66 1.29
N GLU A 108 0.11 0.73 1.25
CA GLU A 108 0.20 -0.41 2.16
C GLU A 108 -1.16 -1.13 2.34
N ALA A 109 -1.85 -1.39 1.22
CA ALA A 109 -3.23 -1.88 1.19
C ALA A 109 -3.45 -3.19 1.96
N ALA A 110 -2.44 -4.06 2.08
CA ALA A 110 -2.55 -5.28 2.89
C ALA A 110 -2.56 -5.01 4.41
N ARG A 111 -2.28 -3.77 4.83
CA ARG A 111 -2.26 -3.30 6.22
C ARG A 111 -3.45 -2.43 6.59
N VAL A 112 -4.23 -1.98 5.60
CA VAL A 112 -5.48 -1.24 5.82
C VAL A 112 -6.60 -2.25 6.10
N SER A 113 -7.51 -1.93 7.01
CA SER A 113 -8.67 -2.78 7.32
C SER A 113 -9.68 -2.86 6.18
N ASP A 114 -10.36 -4.02 6.11
CA ASP A 114 -11.47 -4.23 5.17
C ASP A 114 -12.62 -3.24 5.39
N GLU A 115 -12.83 -2.79 6.62
CA GLU A 115 -13.85 -1.81 6.98
C GLU A 115 -13.58 -0.46 6.31
N VAL A 116 -12.35 0.06 6.45
CA VAL A 116 -11.92 1.28 5.77
C VAL A 116 -12.05 1.13 4.26
N TYR A 117 -11.59 0.02 3.69
CA TYR A 117 -11.73 -0.24 2.25
C TYR A 117 -13.20 -0.20 1.78
N ARG A 118 -14.11 -0.83 2.54
CA ARG A 118 -15.56 -0.79 2.28
C ARG A 118 -16.13 0.61 2.43
N ALA A 119 -15.63 1.41 3.36
CA ALA A 119 -16.07 2.77 3.61
C ALA A 119 -15.72 3.74 2.47
N VAL A 120 -14.51 3.62 1.89
CA VAL A 120 -14.03 4.54 0.85
C VAL A 120 -14.43 4.13 -0.57
N ARG A 121 -14.67 2.84 -0.83
CA ARG A 121 -15.05 2.34 -2.18
C ARG A 121 -16.22 3.09 -2.82
N PRO A 122 -17.33 3.40 -2.10
CA PRO A 122 -18.48 4.09 -2.67
C PRO A 122 -18.18 5.50 -3.20
N MET A 123 -17.08 6.14 -2.76
CA MET A 123 -16.72 7.51 -3.17
C MET A 123 -16.38 7.63 -4.66
N LEU A 124 -16.08 6.50 -5.30
CA LEU A 124 -15.80 6.41 -6.74
C LEU A 124 -17.08 6.32 -7.61
N ALA A 125 -18.26 6.16 -7.01
CA ALA A 125 -19.47 5.77 -7.75
C ALA A 125 -19.90 6.82 -8.78
N VAL A 126 -19.94 8.10 -8.39
CA VAL A 126 -20.45 9.20 -9.25
C VAL A 126 -19.44 9.57 -10.34
N SER A 127 -18.16 9.68 -9.98
CA SER A 127 -17.08 10.01 -10.91
C SER A 127 -16.71 8.84 -11.84
N GLN A 128 -17.11 7.61 -11.47
CA GLN A 128 -16.56 6.38 -12.02
C GLN A 128 -15.01 6.37 -12.01
N GLY A 129 -14.44 6.89 -10.92
CA GLY A 129 -13.00 7.09 -10.77
C GLY A 129 -12.18 5.80 -10.73
N ALA A 130 -10.86 5.95 -10.77
CA ALA A 130 -9.93 4.84 -10.72
C ALA A 130 -9.59 4.42 -9.28
N LEU A 131 -9.35 3.12 -9.07
CA LEU A 131 -8.91 2.52 -7.80
C LEU A 131 -7.56 1.85 -7.98
N TRP A 132 -6.58 2.21 -7.17
CA TRP A 132 -5.26 1.61 -7.18
C TRP A 132 -4.89 1.15 -5.78
N LEU A 133 -4.57 -0.14 -5.65
CA LEU A 133 -4.09 -0.73 -4.41
C LEU A 133 -2.61 -1.05 -4.56
N MET A 134 -1.81 -0.71 -3.55
CA MET A 134 -0.40 -1.07 -3.53
C MET A 134 0.05 -1.53 -2.17
N SER A 135 0.87 -2.57 -2.16
CA SER A 135 1.36 -3.15 -0.91
C SER A 135 2.51 -4.12 -1.17
N THR A 136 3.14 -4.57 -0.09
CA THR A 136 3.64 -5.95 -0.01
C THR A 136 2.53 -6.87 0.53
N PRO A 137 2.58 -8.19 0.28
CA PRO A 137 1.60 -9.12 0.83
C PRO A 137 1.66 -9.18 2.36
N PHE A 138 0.54 -9.54 2.99
CA PHE A 138 0.47 -9.79 4.44
C PHE A 138 -0.34 -11.05 4.71
N GLY A 139 0.16 -12.15 4.16
CA GLY A 139 -0.51 -13.45 4.07
C GLY A 139 -1.73 -13.45 3.15
N LYS A 140 -2.38 -14.60 3.02
CA LYS A 140 -3.61 -14.79 2.22
C LYS A 140 -4.87 -14.28 2.95
N ARG A 141 -4.99 -12.96 3.15
CA ARG A 141 -6.15 -12.35 3.81
C ARG A 141 -6.39 -10.91 3.38
N GLY A 142 -7.60 -10.44 3.67
CA GLY A 142 -8.03 -9.06 3.48
C GLY A 142 -8.21 -8.69 2.02
N PHE A 143 -8.79 -7.52 1.79
CA PHE A 143 -9.23 -7.08 0.46
C PHE A 143 -8.12 -7.01 -0.59
N PHE A 144 -6.86 -6.77 -0.18
CA PHE A 144 -5.73 -6.73 -1.11
C PHE A 144 -5.43 -8.11 -1.69
N TYR A 145 -5.39 -9.16 -0.85
CA TYR A 145 -5.24 -10.54 -1.31
C TYR A 145 -6.43 -10.96 -2.16
N GLU A 146 -7.66 -10.68 -1.70
CA GLU A 146 -8.88 -11.04 -2.45
C GLU A 146 -8.90 -10.40 -3.85
N ALA A 147 -8.54 -9.12 -3.95
CA ALA A 147 -8.43 -8.44 -5.25
C ALA A 147 -7.31 -9.06 -6.10
N TRP A 148 -6.15 -9.39 -5.49
CA TRP A 148 -5.02 -9.99 -6.19
C TRP A 148 -5.35 -11.38 -6.74
N ALA A 149 -5.78 -12.30 -5.88
CA ALA A 149 -6.01 -13.70 -6.19
C ALA A 149 -7.32 -13.94 -6.95
N HIS A 150 -8.38 -13.20 -6.63
CA HIS A 150 -9.74 -13.49 -7.10
C HIS A 150 -10.37 -12.35 -7.91
N GLY A 151 -9.69 -11.21 -8.07
CA GLY A 151 -10.18 -10.11 -8.91
C GLY A 151 -10.35 -10.50 -10.38
N GLY A 152 -11.33 -9.91 -11.06
CA GLY A 152 -11.57 -10.16 -12.49
C GLY A 152 -10.51 -9.54 -13.42
N ARG A 153 -10.80 -9.63 -14.73
CA ARG A 153 -9.97 -9.10 -15.83
C ARG A 153 -9.89 -7.56 -15.87
N ASP A 154 -10.69 -6.88 -15.05
CA ASP A 154 -10.68 -5.42 -14.94
C ASP A 154 -9.46 -4.89 -14.19
N TRP A 155 -8.82 -5.73 -13.36
CA TRP A 155 -7.62 -5.39 -12.63
C TRP A 155 -6.37 -5.55 -13.50
N GLU A 156 -5.65 -4.45 -13.69
CA GLU A 156 -4.26 -4.47 -14.13
C GLU A 156 -3.36 -4.86 -12.94
N ARG A 157 -2.67 -5.99 -13.02
CA ARG A 157 -1.80 -6.50 -11.95
C ARG A 157 -0.34 -6.36 -12.32
N ILE A 158 0.43 -5.79 -11.40
CA ILE A 158 1.88 -5.67 -11.51
C ILE A 158 2.48 -6.30 -10.27
N ARG A 159 3.30 -7.35 -10.47
CA ARG A 159 4.16 -7.91 -9.42
C ARG A 159 5.59 -7.46 -9.71
N ALA A 160 6.28 -6.97 -8.69
CA ALA A 160 7.67 -6.58 -8.84
C ALA A 160 8.49 -6.94 -7.59
N PRO A 161 9.05 -8.16 -7.54
CA PRO A 161 9.89 -8.60 -6.44
C PRO A 161 11.21 -7.82 -6.38
N ALA A 162 11.85 -7.81 -5.23
CA ALA A 162 13.12 -7.13 -5.01
C ALA A 162 14.26 -7.70 -5.87
N THR A 163 14.18 -8.99 -6.21
CA THR A 163 15.14 -9.67 -7.10
C THR A 163 15.13 -9.12 -8.52
N GLU A 164 14.05 -8.43 -8.92
CA GLU A 164 13.93 -7.74 -10.22
C GLU A 164 14.27 -6.24 -10.11
N CYS A 165 14.68 -5.76 -8.93
CA CYS A 165 15.05 -4.36 -8.71
C CYS A 165 16.58 -4.22 -8.66
N ALA A 166 17.18 -3.70 -9.74
CA ALA A 166 18.63 -3.50 -9.84
C ALA A 166 19.22 -2.54 -8.76
N ARG A 167 18.38 -1.80 -8.04
CA ARG A 167 18.81 -0.93 -6.92
C ARG A 167 19.01 -1.68 -5.60
N ILE A 168 18.55 -2.93 -5.51
CA ILE A 168 18.65 -3.74 -4.30
C ILE A 168 19.77 -4.77 -4.54
N PRO A 169 20.91 -4.68 -3.83
CA PRO A 169 22.02 -5.62 -3.99
C PRO A 169 21.60 -7.05 -3.68
N ARG A 170 22.20 -8.01 -4.38
CA ARG A 170 21.91 -9.43 -4.15
C ARG A 170 22.37 -9.88 -2.77
N GLU A 171 23.52 -9.39 -2.34
CA GLU A 171 24.14 -9.72 -1.07
C GLU A 171 23.24 -9.33 0.11
N PHE A 172 22.57 -8.17 0.00
CA PHE A 172 21.58 -7.73 0.98
C PHE A 172 20.37 -8.67 1.05
N LEU A 173 19.89 -9.15 -0.10
CA LEU A 173 18.77 -10.10 -0.15
C LEU A 173 19.15 -11.46 0.46
N GLU A 174 20.38 -11.92 0.22
CA GLU A 174 20.89 -13.16 0.79
C GLU A 174 21.04 -13.07 2.32
N GLU A 175 21.55 -11.93 2.82
CA GLU A 175 21.62 -11.63 4.25
C GLU A 175 20.24 -11.63 4.90
N GLU A 176 19.29 -10.87 4.34
CA GLU A 176 17.92 -10.79 4.86
C GLU A 176 17.22 -12.15 4.85
N ARG A 177 17.43 -12.95 3.80
CA ARG A 177 16.91 -14.32 3.71
C ARG A 177 17.47 -15.20 4.83
N ALA A 178 18.76 -15.10 5.11
CA ALA A 178 19.41 -15.89 6.16
C ALA A 178 18.95 -15.46 7.57
N VAL A 179 18.76 -14.16 7.80
CA VAL A 179 18.38 -13.61 9.11
C VAL A 179 16.90 -13.84 9.44
N GLN A 180 16.01 -13.58 8.47
CA GLN A 180 14.56 -13.54 8.71
C GLN A 180 13.86 -14.86 8.36
N GLY A 181 14.54 -15.74 7.62
CA GLY A 181 14.03 -17.02 7.16
C GLY A 181 13.22 -16.92 5.86
N GLU A 182 13.10 -18.08 5.20
CA GLU A 182 12.54 -18.22 3.86
C GLU A 182 11.14 -17.61 3.71
N ARG A 183 10.23 -17.93 4.63
CA ARG A 183 8.83 -17.51 4.53
C ARG A 183 8.66 -15.99 4.61
N TRP A 184 9.36 -15.35 5.54
CA TRP A 184 9.33 -13.90 5.65
C TRP A 184 9.95 -13.26 4.41
N PHE A 185 11.06 -13.81 3.91
CA PHE A 185 11.73 -13.34 2.70
C PHE A 185 10.83 -13.43 1.46
N ARG A 186 10.14 -14.55 1.26
CA ARG A 186 9.19 -14.75 0.14
C ARG A 186 8.07 -13.72 0.17
N GLN A 187 7.53 -13.42 1.34
CA GLN A 187 6.50 -12.41 1.48
C GLN A 187 7.03 -11.00 1.20
N GLU A 188 8.09 -10.59 1.90
CA GLU A 188 8.53 -9.20 1.92
C GLU A 188 9.31 -8.81 0.65
N TYR A 189 10.18 -9.71 0.18
CA TYR A 189 11.08 -9.45 -0.94
C TYR A 189 10.61 -10.10 -2.24
N LEU A 190 10.00 -11.29 -2.21
CA LEU A 190 9.48 -11.93 -3.42
C LEU A 190 8.02 -11.57 -3.70
N CYS A 191 7.32 -10.83 -2.84
CA CYS A 191 5.94 -10.42 -3.07
C CYS A 191 5.00 -11.63 -3.24
N GLU A 192 5.19 -12.66 -2.42
CA GLU A 192 4.37 -13.87 -2.43
C GLU A 192 3.36 -13.87 -1.27
N PHE A 193 2.16 -14.37 -1.55
CA PHE A 193 1.12 -14.50 -0.55
C PHE A 193 1.25 -15.85 0.16
N GLU A 194 1.91 -15.84 1.31
CA GLU A 194 2.13 -17.03 2.13
C GLU A 194 0.92 -17.34 3.03
N ASP A 195 0.68 -18.62 3.31
CA ASP A 195 -0.37 -19.02 4.27
C ASP A 195 -0.02 -18.58 5.69
N ALA A 196 -1.02 -18.34 6.53
CA ALA A 196 -0.81 -18.16 7.97
C ALA A 196 -0.42 -19.52 8.57
N VAL A 197 0.74 -19.62 9.21
CA VAL A 197 1.09 -20.80 10.00
C VAL A 197 0.18 -20.81 11.23
N SER A 198 -0.63 -21.86 11.36
CA SER A 198 -1.10 -22.34 12.65
C SER A 198 0.10 -22.91 13.42
N GLY A 199 0.73 -22.11 14.28
CA GLY A 199 1.86 -22.56 15.11
C GLY A 199 2.98 -21.52 15.24
N VAL A 200 3.08 -20.90 16.41
CA VAL A 200 3.90 -19.69 16.71
C VAL A 200 5.38 -20.00 16.96
N PHE A 201 5.91 -21.17 16.57
CA PHE A 201 7.32 -21.47 16.81
C PHE A 201 7.98 -22.11 15.58
N ALA A 202 9.13 -21.55 15.19
CA ALA A 202 10.06 -22.23 14.31
C ALA A 202 10.49 -23.55 14.99
N HIS A 203 10.56 -24.64 14.23
CA HIS A 203 10.95 -25.96 14.75
C HIS A 203 12.25 -25.89 15.55
N ASP A 204 13.22 -25.12 15.05
CA ASP A 204 14.51 -24.89 15.70
C ASP A 204 14.42 -24.13 17.04
N LEU A 205 13.34 -23.37 17.26
CA LEU A 205 13.08 -22.67 18.51
C LEU A 205 12.43 -23.61 19.54
N VAL A 206 11.65 -24.59 19.06
CA VAL A 206 11.07 -25.66 19.89
C VAL A 206 12.17 -26.64 20.30
N GLU A 207 13.01 -27.09 19.36
CA GLU A 207 14.13 -27.99 19.68
C GLU A 207 15.12 -27.36 20.67
N ARG A 208 15.40 -26.05 20.54
CA ARG A 208 16.25 -25.32 21.50
C ARG A 208 15.58 -25.04 22.86
N ALA A 209 14.26 -25.18 22.95
CA ALA A 209 13.51 -25.00 24.19
C ALA A 209 13.26 -26.33 24.93
N ILE A 210 13.59 -27.47 24.32
CA ILE A 210 13.56 -28.78 24.98
C ILE A 210 14.83 -28.91 25.81
N THR A 211 14.65 -29.03 27.13
CA THR A 211 15.71 -29.31 28.09
C THR A 211 15.25 -30.41 29.03
N ASP A 212 16.18 -31.31 29.39
CA ASP A 212 15.96 -32.36 30.38
C ASP A 212 16.16 -31.84 31.82
N GLU A 213 16.45 -30.55 32.00
CA GLU A 213 16.75 -29.93 33.29
C GLU A 213 15.51 -29.69 34.18
N VAL A 214 14.30 -29.95 33.67
CA VAL A 214 13.05 -29.74 34.42
C VAL A 214 12.28 -31.05 34.49
N GLU A 215 11.98 -31.52 35.70
CA GLU A 215 11.10 -32.68 35.90
C GLU A 215 9.69 -32.37 35.36
N PRO A 216 9.14 -33.23 34.47
CA PRO A 216 7.80 -33.05 33.94
C PRO A 216 6.75 -33.03 35.06
N LEU A 217 5.85 -32.05 35.00
CA LEU A 217 4.77 -31.94 35.97
C LEU A 217 3.74 -33.06 35.71
N VAL A 218 3.81 -34.15 36.49
CA VAL A 218 2.83 -35.24 36.42
C VAL A 218 1.65 -34.88 37.33
N ILE A 219 0.53 -34.52 36.73
CA ILE A 219 -0.74 -34.36 37.46
C ILE A 219 -1.44 -35.71 37.49
N GLY A 220 -1.47 -36.33 38.68
CA GLY A 220 -2.34 -37.47 39.00
C GLY A 220 -3.68 -37.00 39.55
#